data_AF-A0A916DK72-F1
#
_entry.id   AF-A0A916DK72-F1
#
_cell.length_a   1.000
_cell.length_b   1.000
_cell.length_c   1.000
_cell.angle_alpha   90.00
_cell.angle_beta   90.00
_cell.angle_gamma   90.00
#
_symmetry.space_group_name_H-M   'P 1'
#
loop_
_entity.id
_entity.type
_entity.pdbx_description
1 polymer ?
#
loop_
_entity_poly.entity_id
_entity_poly.type
_entity_poly.pdbx_seq_one_letter_code
_entity_poly.pdbx_strand_id
1 'polypeptide(L)'
;MNMIAFKITKSGNLPHATYAKSLDEMTRELPMGFYTTFSTLSGGTKVLGLHTHLQRLYIPALELGLVPSVNESTLRIRLAELAKTNLPKESRIRLILTKDNGTIYVGIQPFEPLPESVYYDGVHVITSNVSRSDPRIKGTDFITQSAEQRKLVKGDVFEVLLTHDGKILEGMTSNFYVIARAKPEAISKHAGRLLRRQERPARNDVTLITAQKGILLGVTRRAVLRLARGEGMSIEYRAPEANGNFDEAFLTSSSRGVVPIVSIDGSPVGEGRRRAEPVEAVGDWTKRLMKAYREYVERKAEEIGN
;
A
#
# COMPACT_ATOMS: atom_id res chain seq x y z
N MET A 1 -7.67 23.63 -0.43
CA MET A 1 -8.72 23.42 -1.44
C MET A 1 -9.59 22.28 -0.92
N ASN A 2 -10.90 22.42 -0.90
CA ASN A 2 -11.76 21.32 -0.46
C ASN A 2 -11.75 20.21 -1.53
N MET A 3 -12.13 19.00 -1.14
CA MET A 3 -12.30 17.89 -2.08
C MET A 3 -13.29 18.29 -3.19
N ILE A 4 -12.98 17.93 -4.44
CA ILE A 4 -13.85 18.10 -5.60
C ILE A 4 -14.17 16.73 -6.21
N ALA A 5 -15.34 16.60 -6.82
CA ALA A 5 -15.80 15.34 -7.39
C ALA A 5 -16.37 15.52 -8.81
N PHE A 6 -16.19 14.49 -9.63
CA PHE A 6 -16.69 14.45 -11.00
C PHE A 6 -17.30 13.08 -11.33
N LYS A 7 -18.35 13.08 -12.14
CA LYS A 7 -18.84 11.91 -12.88
C LYS A 7 -18.21 11.89 -14.27
N ILE A 8 -17.61 10.76 -14.64
CA ILE A 8 -16.89 10.61 -15.91
C ILE A 8 -17.82 10.06 -16.99
N THR A 9 -17.86 10.76 -18.13
CA THR A 9 -18.64 10.37 -19.29
C THR A 9 -17.79 10.35 -20.56
N LYS A 10 -18.36 9.78 -21.63
CA LYS A 10 -17.73 9.82 -22.96
C LYS A 10 -17.57 11.25 -23.47
N SER A 11 -18.46 12.18 -23.09
CA SER A 11 -18.46 13.57 -23.55
C SER A 11 -17.66 14.54 -22.67
N GLY A 12 -17.34 14.18 -21.42
CA GLY A 12 -16.55 15.04 -20.54
C GLY A 12 -16.54 14.66 -19.07
N ASN A 13 -16.08 15.60 -18.25
CA ASN A 13 -16.06 15.52 -16.79
C ASN A 13 -17.21 16.36 -16.24
N LEU A 14 -18.28 15.71 -15.76
CA LEU A 14 -19.42 16.42 -15.18
C LEU A 14 -19.16 16.65 -13.69
N PRO A 15 -19.21 17.89 -13.19
CA PRO A 15 -19.12 18.14 -11.75
C PRO A 15 -20.15 17.32 -10.98
N HIS A 16 -19.73 16.69 -9.89
CA HIS A 16 -20.60 15.93 -9.00
C HIS A 16 -20.75 16.72 -7.70
N ALA A 17 -21.95 17.24 -7.46
CA ALA A 17 -22.28 17.92 -6.21
C ALA A 17 -22.26 16.91 -5.06
N THR A 18 -21.46 17.20 -4.04
CA THR A 18 -21.29 16.35 -2.85
C THR A 18 -21.06 17.25 -1.63
N TYR A 19 -21.55 16.81 -0.47
CA TYR A 19 -21.28 17.46 0.82
C TYR A 19 -20.07 16.85 1.53
N ALA A 20 -19.49 15.77 0.97
CA ALA A 20 -18.34 15.08 1.52
C ALA A 20 -17.13 16.01 1.62
N LYS A 21 -16.46 15.96 2.78
CA LYS A 21 -15.24 16.70 3.06
C LYS A 21 -13.98 15.88 2.81
N SER A 22 -14.13 14.58 2.58
CA SER A 22 -13.04 13.64 2.33
C SER A 22 -13.42 12.58 1.29
N LEU A 23 -12.40 11.98 0.67
CA LEU A 23 -12.61 10.86 -0.26
C LEU A 23 -13.35 9.68 0.40
N ASP A 24 -13.17 9.48 1.71
CA ASP A 24 -13.84 8.43 2.47
C ASP A 24 -15.33 8.74 2.68
N GLU A 25 -15.69 9.99 2.95
CA GLU A 25 -17.09 10.43 3.00
C GLU A 25 -17.76 10.30 1.63
N MET A 26 -17.09 10.75 0.55
CA MET A 26 -17.60 10.60 -0.82
C MET A 26 -17.87 9.13 -1.16
N THR A 27 -17.01 8.22 -0.70
CA THR A 27 -17.19 6.79 -0.94
C THR A 27 -18.45 6.23 -0.28
N ARG A 28 -18.92 6.82 0.83
CA ARG A 28 -20.15 6.41 1.53
C ARG A 28 -21.41 6.98 0.89
N GLU A 29 -21.31 8.11 0.20
CA GLU A 29 -22.44 8.73 -0.53
C GLU A 29 -22.76 8.01 -1.84
N LEU A 30 -21.79 7.29 -2.41
CA LEU A 30 -21.92 6.63 -3.70
C LEU A 30 -22.38 5.16 -3.59
N PRO A 31 -23.04 4.63 -4.64
CA PRO A 31 -23.33 3.20 -4.72
C PRO A 31 -22.08 2.33 -4.59
N MET A 32 -22.27 1.10 -4.11
CA MET A 32 -21.17 0.15 -3.95
C MET A 32 -20.42 -0.11 -5.26
N GLY A 33 -19.12 -0.28 -5.18
CA GLY A 33 -18.26 -0.27 -6.35
C GLY A 33 -16.90 -0.91 -6.13
N PHE A 34 -16.11 -0.88 -7.19
CA PHE A 34 -14.66 -1.07 -7.14
C PHE A 34 -14.00 0.28 -7.02
N TYR A 35 -12.92 0.38 -6.26
CA TYR A 35 -12.19 1.65 -6.16
C TYR A 35 -10.69 1.47 -6.26
N THR A 36 -10.03 2.55 -6.64
CA THR A 36 -8.58 2.67 -6.59
C THR A 36 -8.22 4.05 -6.05
N THR A 37 -7.05 4.18 -5.43
CA THR A 37 -6.57 5.47 -4.91
C THR A 37 -5.08 5.57 -5.16
N PHE A 38 -4.65 6.72 -5.66
CA PHE A 38 -3.26 7.05 -5.93
C PHE A 38 -3.01 8.53 -5.67
N SER A 39 -1.75 8.90 -5.47
CA SER A 39 -1.34 10.30 -5.41
C SER A 39 -0.76 10.70 -6.76
N THR A 40 -1.00 11.95 -7.15
CA THR A 40 -0.26 12.59 -8.23
C THR A 40 1.08 13.12 -7.72
N LEU A 41 2.03 13.26 -8.64
CA LEU A 41 3.42 13.61 -8.41
C LEU A 41 3.80 14.74 -9.39
N SER A 42 4.96 15.37 -9.15
CA SER A 42 5.53 16.38 -10.07
C SER A 42 4.54 17.51 -10.36
N GLY A 43 3.95 18.08 -9.31
CA GLY A 43 2.99 19.18 -9.44
C GLY A 43 1.64 18.75 -10.00
N GLY A 44 1.32 17.46 -9.99
CA GLY A 44 -0.01 16.93 -10.34
C GLY A 44 -0.11 16.21 -11.68
N THR A 45 0.97 16.16 -12.46
CA THR A 45 0.94 15.63 -13.84
C THR A 45 1.30 14.16 -13.95
N LYS A 46 2.00 13.60 -12.96
CA LYS A 46 2.50 12.23 -12.99
C LYS A 46 1.84 11.32 -11.96
N VAL A 47 1.80 10.03 -12.26
CA VAL A 47 1.30 8.97 -11.37
C VAL A 47 2.22 7.76 -11.48
N LEU A 48 2.42 7.04 -10.37
CA LEU A 48 3.12 5.76 -10.42
C LEU A 48 2.14 4.61 -10.75
N GLY A 49 2.30 4.01 -11.93
CA GLY A 49 1.58 2.78 -12.31
C GLY A 49 0.07 2.97 -12.51
N LEU A 50 -0.31 4.05 -13.22
CA LEU A 50 -1.69 4.42 -13.53
C LEU A 50 -2.43 3.25 -14.19
N HIS A 51 -1.83 2.58 -15.17
CA HIS A 51 -2.46 1.42 -15.81
C HIS A 51 -2.86 0.34 -14.77
N THR A 52 -1.97 0.02 -13.82
CA THR A 52 -2.29 -0.96 -12.77
C THR A 52 -3.40 -0.46 -11.83
N HIS A 53 -3.44 0.85 -11.57
CA HIS A 53 -4.53 1.46 -10.82
C HIS A 53 -5.87 1.35 -11.54
N LEU A 54 -5.93 1.60 -12.85
CA LEU A 54 -7.17 1.52 -13.64
C LEU A 54 -7.66 0.08 -13.78
N GLN A 55 -6.75 -0.88 -13.99
CA GLN A 55 -7.09 -2.31 -14.08
C GLN A 55 -7.77 -2.86 -12.83
N ARG A 56 -7.54 -2.26 -11.65
CA ARG A 56 -8.28 -2.62 -10.41
C ARG A 56 -9.77 -2.29 -10.45
N LEU A 57 -10.20 -1.43 -11.36
CA LEU A 57 -11.61 -1.14 -11.63
C LEU A 57 -12.14 -2.08 -12.70
N TYR A 58 -11.41 -2.18 -13.82
CA TYR A 58 -11.90 -2.83 -15.04
C TYR A 58 -11.88 -4.35 -14.99
N ILE A 59 -10.85 -4.98 -14.41
CA ILE A 59 -10.78 -6.45 -14.32
C ILE A 59 -11.99 -7.01 -13.56
N PRO A 60 -12.29 -6.60 -12.31
CA PRO A 60 -13.42 -7.16 -11.60
C PRO A 60 -14.77 -6.72 -12.19
N ALA A 61 -14.84 -5.57 -12.87
CA ALA A 61 -16.05 -5.19 -13.61
C ALA A 61 -16.33 -6.16 -14.77
N LEU A 62 -15.31 -6.51 -15.54
CA LEU A 62 -15.42 -7.48 -16.64
C LEU A 62 -15.81 -8.87 -16.13
N GLU A 63 -15.19 -9.33 -15.03
CA GLU A 63 -15.52 -10.62 -14.39
C GLU A 63 -16.99 -10.69 -13.93
N LEU A 64 -17.61 -9.55 -13.56
CA LEU A 64 -19.03 -9.47 -13.21
C LEU A 64 -19.96 -9.19 -14.39
N GLY A 65 -19.45 -9.08 -15.63
CA GLY A 65 -20.25 -8.69 -16.79
C GLY A 65 -20.76 -7.24 -16.74
N LEU A 66 -20.16 -6.39 -15.89
CA LEU A 66 -20.52 -4.99 -15.73
C LEU A 66 -19.91 -4.16 -16.86
N VAL A 67 -20.71 -3.31 -17.50
CA VAL A 67 -20.25 -2.40 -18.56
C VAL A 67 -19.94 -1.03 -17.98
N PRO A 68 -18.67 -0.61 -17.91
CA PRO A 68 -18.32 0.71 -17.38
C PRO A 68 -18.79 1.85 -18.29
N SER A 69 -19.13 3.01 -17.70
CA SER A 69 -19.61 4.18 -18.43
C SER A 69 -18.61 4.71 -19.47
N VAL A 70 -17.33 4.46 -19.26
CA VAL A 70 -16.21 4.76 -20.16
C VAL A 70 -15.16 3.65 -20.14
N ASN A 71 -14.49 3.41 -21.26
CA ASN A 71 -13.35 2.51 -21.32
C ASN A 71 -12.09 3.15 -20.71
N GLU A 72 -11.04 2.34 -20.50
CA GLU A 72 -9.78 2.80 -19.86
C GLU A 72 -9.13 3.98 -20.61
N SER A 73 -9.13 3.95 -21.94
CA SER A 73 -8.52 5.02 -22.76
C SER A 73 -9.25 6.35 -22.56
N THR A 74 -10.59 6.33 -22.58
CA THR A 74 -11.42 7.51 -22.31
C THR A 74 -11.22 8.00 -20.87
N LEU A 75 -11.21 7.11 -19.87
CA LEU A 75 -10.96 7.50 -18.48
C LEU A 75 -9.60 8.20 -18.33
N ARG A 76 -8.59 7.72 -19.03
CA ARG A 76 -7.25 8.31 -18.99
C ARG A 76 -7.20 9.72 -19.57
N ILE A 77 -7.84 9.93 -20.73
CA ILE A 77 -7.99 11.27 -21.33
C ILE A 77 -8.69 12.22 -20.34
N ARG A 78 -9.77 11.76 -19.73
CA ARG A 78 -10.56 12.52 -18.76
C ARG A 78 -9.76 12.90 -17.51
N LEU A 79 -8.94 11.98 -16.99
CA LEU A 79 -8.02 12.27 -15.88
C LEU A 79 -6.93 13.28 -16.27
N ALA A 80 -6.40 13.22 -17.49
CA ALA A 80 -5.41 14.19 -17.97
C ALA A 80 -6.00 15.60 -18.11
N GLU A 81 -7.26 15.72 -18.56
CA GLU A 81 -7.99 16.98 -18.61
C GLU A 81 -8.20 17.55 -17.20
N LEU A 82 -8.62 16.72 -16.24
CA LEU A 82 -8.75 17.12 -14.83
C LEU A 82 -7.41 17.55 -14.24
N ALA A 83 -6.32 16.85 -14.57
CA ALA A 83 -4.99 17.21 -14.11
C ALA A 83 -4.57 18.61 -14.57
N LYS A 84 -4.78 18.94 -15.84
CA LYS A 84 -4.45 20.26 -16.41
C LYS A 84 -5.25 21.41 -15.78
N THR A 85 -6.52 21.14 -15.44
CA THR A 85 -7.47 22.19 -15.03
C THR A 85 -7.58 22.35 -13.52
N ASN A 86 -7.33 21.28 -12.75
CA ASN A 86 -7.63 21.24 -11.32
C ASN A 86 -6.46 20.80 -10.43
N LEU A 87 -5.34 20.31 -10.99
CA LEU A 87 -4.24 19.73 -10.21
C LEU A 87 -2.90 20.49 -10.40
N PRO A 88 -2.77 21.78 -10.07
CA PRO A 88 -1.47 22.46 -10.10
C PRO A 88 -0.53 22.04 -8.95
N LYS A 89 -1.01 21.20 -8.02
CA LYS A 89 -0.28 20.64 -6.88
C LYS A 89 -0.60 19.15 -6.76
N GLU A 90 0.23 18.42 -6.02
CA GLU A 90 0.00 17.02 -5.72
C GLU A 90 -1.35 16.80 -5.03
N SER A 91 -2.04 15.75 -5.43
CA SER A 91 -3.40 15.44 -5.03
C SER A 91 -3.58 13.95 -4.86
N ARG A 92 -4.44 13.57 -3.92
CA ARG A 92 -4.93 12.21 -3.79
C ARG A 92 -6.17 12.07 -4.67
N ILE A 93 -6.12 11.13 -5.62
CA ILE A 93 -7.22 10.82 -6.52
C ILE A 93 -7.81 9.48 -6.11
N ARG A 94 -9.14 9.42 -5.96
CA ARG A 94 -9.90 8.18 -5.82
C ARG A 94 -10.85 8.03 -6.99
N LEU A 95 -10.77 6.89 -7.65
CA LEU A 95 -11.71 6.48 -8.69
C LEU A 95 -12.63 5.41 -8.11
N ILE A 96 -13.92 5.51 -8.38
CA ILE A 96 -14.94 4.53 -7.97
C ILE A 96 -15.75 4.15 -9.21
N LEU A 97 -15.78 2.85 -9.54
CA LEU A 97 -16.64 2.26 -10.57
C LEU A 97 -17.79 1.56 -9.87
N THR A 98 -19.01 2.09 -10.02
CA THR A 98 -20.19 1.61 -9.29
C THR A 98 -20.77 0.34 -9.92
N LYS A 99 -21.20 -0.61 -9.09
CA LYS A 99 -21.73 -1.92 -9.51
C LYS A 99 -23.16 -1.87 -10.05
N ASP A 100 -23.91 -0.82 -9.71
CA ASP A 100 -25.31 -0.64 -10.09
C ASP A 100 -25.50 -0.33 -11.59
N ASN A 101 -24.65 0.52 -12.13
CA ASN A 101 -24.78 1.03 -13.51
C ASN A 101 -23.43 1.26 -14.21
N GLY A 102 -22.31 0.87 -13.60
CA GLY A 102 -20.97 1.00 -14.19
C GLY A 102 -20.45 2.44 -14.24
N THR A 103 -21.08 3.39 -13.55
CA THR A 103 -20.62 4.79 -13.54
C THR A 103 -19.27 4.92 -12.86
N ILE A 104 -18.38 5.70 -13.47
CA ILE A 104 -17.10 6.06 -12.86
C ILE A 104 -17.19 7.46 -12.25
N TYR A 105 -16.88 7.56 -10.96
CA TYR A 105 -16.71 8.80 -10.22
C TYR A 105 -15.25 9.02 -9.87
N VAL A 106 -14.83 10.28 -9.85
CA VAL A 106 -13.49 10.72 -9.49
C VAL A 106 -13.60 11.73 -8.35
N GLY A 107 -13.01 11.41 -7.22
CA GLY A 107 -12.75 12.35 -6.13
C GLY A 107 -11.30 12.80 -6.16
N ILE A 108 -11.09 14.11 -6.02
CA ILE A 108 -9.78 14.74 -5.95
C ILE A 108 -9.71 15.49 -4.63
N GLN A 109 -8.68 15.20 -3.85
CA GLN A 109 -8.37 15.91 -2.60
C GLN A 109 -6.91 16.36 -2.65
N PRO A 110 -6.54 17.54 -2.12
CA PRO A 110 -5.13 17.91 -2.00
C PRO A 110 -4.33 16.82 -1.27
N PHE A 111 -3.10 16.60 -1.70
CA PHE A 111 -2.23 15.66 -1.03
C PHE A 111 -1.68 16.30 0.24
N GLU A 112 -1.91 15.63 1.36
CA GLU A 112 -1.33 15.96 2.66
C GLU A 112 -0.31 14.87 3.00
N PRO A 113 1.00 15.18 2.97
CA PRO A 113 2.01 14.22 3.35
C PRO A 113 1.89 13.88 4.84
N LEU A 114 2.22 12.64 5.19
CA LEU A 114 2.36 12.28 6.60
C LEU A 114 3.55 13.04 7.22
N PRO A 115 3.47 13.39 8.52
CA PRO A 115 4.60 13.99 9.23
C PRO A 115 5.88 13.15 9.10
N GLU A 116 7.05 13.79 9.03
CA GLU A 116 8.33 13.08 8.91
C GLU A 116 8.60 12.12 10.07
N SER A 117 8.09 12.44 11.26
CA SER A 117 8.14 11.57 12.45
C SER A 117 7.56 10.19 12.20
N VAL A 118 6.53 10.05 11.36
CA VAL A 118 5.97 8.73 10.99
C VAL A 118 7.01 7.82 10.35
N TYR A 119 7.96 8.41 9.61
CA TYR A 119 9.01 7.69 8.90
C TYR A 119 10.30 7.56 9.71
N TYR A 120 10.57 8.52 10.59
CA TYR A 120 11.77 8.55 11.43
C TYR A 120 11.59 7.75 12.74
N ASP A 121 10.47 7.98 13.44
CA ASP A 121 10.15 7.30 14.71
C ASP A 121 9.46 5.94 14.48
N GLY A 122 8.80 5.79 13.33
CA GLY A 122 7.97 4.64 13.01
C GLY A 122 6.65 4.59 13.76
N VAL A 123 5.85 3.57 13.48
CA VAL A 123 4.46 3.51 13.92
C VAL A 123 4.14 2.31 14.79
N HIS A 124 3.11 2.49 15.62
CA HIS A 124 2.47 1.43 16.39
C HIS A 124 1.26 0.90 15.62
N VAL A 125 1.16 -0.43 15.52
CA VAL A 125 0.01 -1.10 14.90
C VAL A 125 -0.54 -2.16 15.84
N ILE A 126 -1.80 -2.52 15.60
CA ILE A 126 -2.48 -3.58 16.35
C ILE A 126 -3.06 -4.60 15.39
N THR A 127 -3.31 -5.81 15.84
CA THR A 127 -3.94 -6.85 15.04
C THR A 127 -5.44 -6.94 15.30
N SER A 128 -6.19 -7.41 14.30
CA SER A 128 -7.59 -7.78 14.46
C SER A 128 -7.91 -8.96 13.56
N ASN A 129 -8.61 -9.95 14.12
CA ASN A 129 -8.98 -11.18 13.42
C ASN A 129 -10.15 -10.93 12.45
N VAL A 130 -9.82 -10.29 11.33
CA VAL A 130 -10.71 -9.97 10.22
C VAL A 130 -9.90 -10.14 8.94
N SER A 131 -10.54 -10.69 7.91
CA SER A 131 -9.97 -10.77 6.57
C SER A 131 -10.99 -10.30 5.52
N ARG A 132 -10.50 -10.01 4.31
CA ARG A 132 -11.34 -9.65 3.17
C ARG A 132 -12.11 -10.90 2.70
N SER A 133 -13.37 -10.71 2.33
CA SER A 133 -14.17 -11.76 1.67
C SER A 133 -13.58 -12.18 0.32
N ASP A 134 -13.30 -11.21 -0.56
CA ASP A 134 -12.45 -11.39 -1.75
C ASP A 134 -11.23 -10.45 -1.69
N PRO A 135 -10.04 -10.97 -1.35
CA PRO A 135 -8.85 -10.16 -1.20
C PRO A 135 -8.30 -9.60 -2.53
N ARG A 136 -8.72 -10.16 -3.68
CA ARG A 136 -8.27 -9.69 -5.00
C ARG A 136 -8.95 -8.38 -5.40
N ILE A 137 -10.14 -8.15 -4.86
CA ILE A 137 -11.01 -7.03 -5.22
C ILE A 137 -10.82 -5.90 -4.23
N LYS A 138 -10.52 -4.71 -4.74
CA LYS A 138 -10.52 -3.48 -3.95
C LYS A 138 -11.93 -2.88 -3.96
N GLY A 139 -12.85 -3.53 -3.27
CA GLY A 139 -14.26 -3.13 -3.19
C GLY A 139 -14.53 -2.14 -2.06
N THR A 140 -15.56 -1.30 -2.24
CA THR A 140 -16.04 -0.37 -1.20
C THR A 140 -16.76 -1.09 -0.05
N ASP A 141 -17.22 -2.32 -0.27
CA ASP A 141 -17.75 -3.26 0.74
C ASP A 141 -16.79 -3.45 1.92
N PHE A 142 -15.49 -3.61 1.64
CA PHE A 142 -14.50 -3.78 2.70
C PHE A 142 -14.37 -2.55 3.60
N ILE A 143 -14.64 -1.34 3.08
CA ILE A 143 -14.60 -0.12 3.90
C ILE A 143 -15.71 -0.18 4.96
N THR A 144 -16.89 -0.65 4.58
CA THR A 144 -18.03 -0.87 5.48
C THR A 144 -17.77 -2.04 6.42
N GLN A 145 -17.28 -3.17 5.91
CA GLN A 145 -16.95 -4.35 6.72
C GLN A 145 -15.92 -4.03 7.81
N SER A 146 -14.93 -3.19 7.50
CA SER A 146 -13.85 -2.84 8.42
C SER A 146 -14.18 -1.64 9.33
N ALA A 147 -15.44 -1.19 9.39
CA ALA A 147 -15.81 0.03 10.11
C ALA A 147 -15.53 -0.05 11.62
N GLU A 148 -15.80 -1.20 12.24
CA GLU A 148 -15.51 -1.40 13.67
C GLU A 148 -14.01 -1.40 13.96
N GLN A 149 -13.20 -2.03 13.10
CA GLN A 149 -11.74 -2.04 13.24
C GLN A 149 -11.15 -0.64 13.08
N ARG A 150 -11.73 0.22 12.22
CA ARG A 150 -11.32 1.62 12.12
C ARG A 150 -11.50 2.39 13.43
N LYS A 151 -12.48 2.01 14.27
CA LYS A 151 -12.66 2.63 15.59
C LYS A 151 -11.56 2.26 16.59
N LEU A 152 -10.76 1.23 16.30
CA LEU A 152 -9.60 0.85 17.11
C LEU A 152 -8.38 1.75 16.83
N VAL A 153 -8.38 2.47 15.71
CA VAL A 153 -7.36 3.46 15.38
C VAL A 153 -7.59 4.72 16.22
N LYS A 154 -7.02 4.73 17.42
CA LYS A 154 -7.09 5.80 18.42
C LYS A 154 -5.73 5.98 19.07
N GLY A 155 -5.46 7.18 19.60
CA GLY A 155 -4.19 7.46 20.25
C GLY A 155 -3.03 7.35 19.28
N ASP A 156 -2.05 6.51 19.62
CA ASP A 156 -0.82 6.26 18.85
C ASP A 156 -0.94 5.12 17.84
N VAL A 157 -2.08 4.42 17.79
CA VAL A 157 -2.33 3.35 16.82
C VAL A 157 -2.47 3.94 15.43
N PHE A 158 -1.55 3.57 14.53
CA PHE A 158 -1.52 4.06 13.16
C PHE A 158 -2.44 3.29 12.21
N GLU A 159 -2.43 1.96 12.31
CA GLU A 159 -3.25 1.09 11.46
C GLU A 159 -3.52 -0.26 12.13
N VAL A 160 -4.64 -0.90 11.74
CA VAL A 160 -4.97 -2.26 12.15
C VAL A 160 -4.48 -3.25 11.08
N LEU A 161 -3.73 -4.25 11.52
CA LEU A 161 -3.32 -5.41 10.75
C LEU A 161 -4.41 -6.49 10.77
N LEU A 162 -4.76 -6.97 9.59
CA LEU A 162 -5.73 -8.02 9.34
C LEU A 162 -5.06 -9.38 9.53
N THR A 163 -5.64 -10.22 10.38
CA THR A 163 -5.13 -11.56 10.67
C THR A 163 -6.12 -12.66 10.32
N HIS A 164 -5.58 -13.85 10.07
CA HIS A 164 -6.33 -15.09 9.91
C HIS A 164 -5.47 -16.24 10.44
N ASP A 165 -6.04 -17.10 11.29
CA ASP A 165 -5.36 -18.24 11.92
C ASP A 165 -4.01 -17.88 12.55
N GLY A 166 -3.97 -16.78 13.32
CA GLY A 166 -2.77 -16.30 14.00
C GLY A 166 -1.71 -15.67 13.09
N LYS A 167 -1.97 -15.57 11.77
CA LYS A 167 -1.04 -14.99 10.79
C LYS A 167 -1.49 -13.63 10.30
N ILE A 168 -0.54 -12.74 10.10
CA ILE A 168 -0.76 -11.40 9.55
C ILE A 168 -0.81 -11.46 8.02
N LEU A 169 -1.92 -11.00 7.45
CA LEU A 169 -2.11 -10.93 6.01
C LEU A 169 -1.62 -9.57 5.49
N GLU A 170 -2.32 -8.50 5.86
CA GLU A 170 -2.06 -7.14 5.39
C GLU A 170 -2.64 -6.10 6.37
N GLY A 171 -2.46 -4.80 6.13
CA GLY A 171 -3.19 -3.76 6.85
C GLY A 171 -4.55 -3.48 6.20
N MET A 172 -5.43 -2.74 6.90
CA MET A 172 -6.74 -2.33 6.33
C MET A 172 -6.61 -1.63 4.96
N THR A 173 -5.52 -0.89 4.77
CA THR A 173 -5.25 -0.03 3.60
C THR A 173 -3.81 -0.12 3.10
N SER A 174 -3.05 -1.14 3.52
CA SER A 174 -1.64 -1.35 3.22
C SER A 174 -1.29 -2.82 3.08
N ASN A 175 -0.18 -3.16 2.43
CA ASN A 175 0.43 -4.49 2.55
C ASN A 175 1.46 -4.50 3.68
N PHE A 176 1.66 -5.66 4.32
CA PHE A 176 2.56 -5.85 5.45
C PHE A 176 3.78 -6.70 5.10
N TYR A 177 4.92 -6.37 5.70
CA TYR A 177 6.21 -7.05 5.49
C TYR A 177 6.96 -7.12 6.80
N VAL A 178 7.76 -8.17 6.93
CA VAL A 178 8.75 -8.32 7.99
C VAL A 178 10.10 -8.68 7.37
N ILE A 179 11.17 -8.30 8.06
CA ILE A 179 12.55 -8.60 7.69
C ILE A 179 13.11 -9.49 8.78
N ALA A 180 13.70 -10.62 8.36
CA ALA A 180 14.39 -11.55 9.22
C ALA A 180 15.83 -11.75 8.73
N ARG A 181 16.78 -11.61 9.64
CA ARG A 181 18.19 -11.92 9.44
C ARG A 181 18.42 -13.38 9.81
N ALA A 182 19.28 -14.07 9.06
CA ALA A 182 19.76 -15.37 9.48
C ALA A 182 20.48 -15.17 10.81
N LYS A 183 20.07 -15.91 11.83
CA LYS A 183 20.87 -16.00 13.05
C LYS A 183 22.19 -16.67 12.64
N PRO A 184 23.35 -16.16 13.09
CA PRO A 184 24.61 -16.87 12.88
C PRO A 184 24.40 -18.31 13.31
N GLU A 185 24.58 -19.27 12.39
CA GLU A 185 24.63 -20.66 12.76
C GLU A 185 25.70 -20.76 13.85
N ALA A 186 25.33 -21.23 15.06
CA ALA A 186 26.32 -21.59 16.04
C ALA A 186 27.25 -22.57 15.35
N ILE A 187 28.52 -22.18 15.14
CA ILE A 187 29.50 -23.01 14.45
C ILE A 187 29.52 -24.35 15.16
N SER A 188 28.83 -25.34 14.58
CA SER A 188 28.92 -26.71 15.03
C SER A 188 30.34 -27.15 14.72
N LYS A 189 31.17 -27.29 15.75
CA LYS A 189 32.57 -27.71 15.66
C LYS A 189 32.77 -29.11 15.06
N HIS A 190 31.74 -29.75 14.49
CA HIS A 190 31.82 -31.09 13.95
C HIS A 190 31.14 -31.18 12.58
N ALA A 191 31.93 -30.95 11.52
CA ALA A 191 32.04 -31.83 10.36
C ALA A 191 32.79 -31.11 9.24
N GLY A 192 34.06 -31.45 9.07
CA GLY A 192 34.80 -31.09 7.86
C GLY A 192 34.19 -31.76 6.65
N ARG A 193 33.63 -30.96 5.72
CA ARG A 193 33.77 -31.20 4.29
C ARG A 193 33.46 -29.92 3.51
N LEU A 194 34.52 -29.30 3.00
CA LEU A 194 34.44 -28.28 1.97
C LEU A 194 33.67 -28.83 0.77
N LEU A 195 32.50 -28.27 0.49
CA LEU A 195 31.91 -28.27 -0.85
C LEU A 195 32.05 -26.86 -1.40
N ARG A 196 32.99 -26.69 -2.33
CA ARG A 196 33.11 -25.48 -3.16
C ARG A 196 31.83 -25.33 -3.99
N ARG A 197 30.88 -24.56 -3.48
CA ARG A 197 29.72 -24.10 -4.26
C ARG A 197 30.20 -22.94 -5.13
N GLN A 198 29.99 -23.07 -6.44
CA GLN A 198 30.20 -21.98 -7.41
C GLN A 198 29.63 -20.67 -6.88
N GLU A 199 30.43 -19.60 -7.00
CA GLU A 199 30.17 -18.25 -6.53
C GLU A 199 28.87 -17.69 -7.13
N ARG A 200 27.75 -18.00 -6.46
CA ARG A 200 26.57 -17.15 -6.53
C ARG A 200 26.92 -15.87 -5.77
N PRO A 201 26.50 -14.68 -6.25
CA PRO A 201 26.71 -13.45 -5.50
C PRO A 201 26.17 -13.67 -4.09
N ALA A 202 26.94 -13.24 -3.08
CA ALA A 202 26.58 -13.36 -1.68
C ALA A 202 25.15 -12.84 -1.51
N ARG A 203 24.17 -13.75 -1.38
CA ARG A 203 22.83 -13.37 -0.97
C ARG A 203 23.02 -12.81 0.43
N ASN A 204 22.60 -11.58 0.66
CA ASN A 204 22.59 -11.04 2.00
C ASN A 204 21.79 -12.02 2.88
N ASP A 205 22.24 -12.24 4.12
CA ASP A 205 21.61 -13.12 5.11
C ASP A 205 20.25 -12.56 5.60
N VAL A 206 19.50 -11.91 4.72
CA VAL A 206 18.34 -11.08 5.01
C VAL A 206 17.21 -11.51 4.11
N THR A 207 16.08 -11.84 4.72
CA THR A 207 14.88 -12.30 4.05
C THR A 207 13.73 -11.33 4.29
N LEU A 208 13.11 -10.85 3.22
CA LEU A 208 11.85 -10.14 3.26
C LEU A 208 10.70 -11.15 3.18
N ILE A 209 9.85 -11.18 4.20
CA ILE A 209 8.74 -12.12 4.32
C ILE A 209 7.43 -11.35 4.20
N THR A 210 6.49 -11.85 3.38
CA THR A 210 5.17 -11.24 3.23
C THR A 210 4.14 -12.21 2.67
N ALA A 211 2.87 -12.07 3.07
CA ALA A 211 1.77 -12.89 2.57
C ALA A 211 1.63 -12.78 1.05
N GLN A 212 1.25 -13.86 0.36
CA GLN A 212 0.96 -13.85 -1.10
C GLN A 212 -0.50 -14.19 -1.41
N LYS A 213 -1.17 -14.88 -0.49
CA LYS A 213 -2.58 -15.26 -0.55
C LYS A 213 -3.34 -14.53 0.55
N GLY A 214 -4.66 -14.36 0.39
CA GLY A 214 -5.49 -13.68 1.40
C GLY A 214 -5.32 -12.16 1.45
N ILE A 215 -4.62 -11.56 0.48
CA ILE A 215 -4.30 -10.12 0.48
C ILE A 215 -4.59 -9.44 -0.86
N LEU A 216 -4.70 -8.11 -0.82
CA LEU A 216 -4.72 -7.31 -2.03
C LEU A 216 -3.31 -7.12 -2.58
N LEU A 217 -3.06 -7.53 -3.82
CA LEU A 217 -1.75 -7.35 -4.45
C LEU A 217 -1.52 -5.86 -4.84
N GLY A 218 -0.85 -5.12 -3.94
CA GLY A 218 -0.49 -3.71 -4.04
C GLY A 218 0.27 -3.31 -5.32
N VAL A 219 0.05 -2.08 -5.80
CA VAL A 219 0.93 -1.45 -6.83
C VAL A 219 2.32 -1.20 -6.22
N THR A 220 2.37 -0.54 -5.07
CA THR A 220 3.59 -0.30 -4.27
C THR A 220 4.32 -1.59 -3.91
N ARG A 221 3.56 -2.64 -3.55
CA ARG A 221 4.10 -3.97 -3.26
C ARG A 221 4.97 -4.52 -4.38
N ARG A 222 4.52 -4.39 -5.64
CA ARG A 222 5.27 -4.86 -6.80
C ARG A 222 6.62 -4.15 -6.92
N ALA A 223 6.66 -2.84 -6.68
CA ALA A 223 7.88 -2.05 -6.69
C ALA A 223 8.82 -2.47 -5.55
N VAL A 224 8.32 -2.55 -4.31
CA VAL A 224 9.13 -2.90 -3.14
C VAL A 224 9.73 -4.31 -3.26
N LEU A 225 8.96 -5.31 -3.70
CA LEU A 225 9.46 -6.67 -3.93
C LEU A 225 10.54 -6.73 -5.03
N ARG A 226 10.49 -5.83 -6.02
CA ARG A 226 11.52 -5.72 -7.06
C ARG A 226 12.78 -5.06 -6.49
N LEU A 227 12.61 -3.97 -5.73
CA LEU A 227 13.71 -3.23 -5.11
C LEU A 227 14.44 -4.12 -4.09
N ALA A 228 13.72 -4.79 -3.19
CA ALA A 228 14.30 -5.74 -2.24
C ALA A 228 15.18 -6.81 -2.90
N ARG A 229 14.75 -7.38 -4.03
CA ARG A 229 15.58 -8.31 -4.82
C ARG A 229 16.82 -7.64 -5.41
N GLY A 230 16.69 -6.42 -5.91
CA GLY A 230 17.80 -5.62 -6.42
C GLY A 230 18.83 -5.29 -5.34
N GLU A 231 18.39 -5.13 -4.09
CA GLU A 231 19.25 -4.94 -2.91
C GLU A 231 19.82 -6.26 -2.34
N GLY A 232 19.58 -7.40 -3.01
CA GLY A 232 20.12 -8.71 -2.64
C GLY A 232 19.36 -9.46 -1.54
N MET A 233 18.15 -9.01 -1.17
CA MET A 233 17.32 -9.72 -0.19
C MET A 233 16.70 -10.99 -0.80
N SER A 234 16.61 -12.06 0.00
CA SER A 234 15.75 -13.20 -0.33
C SER A 234 14.28 -12.82 -0.08
N ILE A 235 13.36 -13.36 -0.88
CA ILE A 235 11.92 -13.12 -0.70
C ILE A 235 11.23 -14.43 -0.31
N GLU A 236 10.52 -14.41 0.81
CA GLU A 236 9.69 -15.52 1.26
C GLU A 236 8.20 -15.16 1.20
N TYR A 237 7.43 -15.93 0.45
CA TYR A 237 6.01 -15.70 0.25
C TYR A 237 5.17 -16.52 1.24
N ARG A 238 5.06 -16.03 2.47
CA ARG A 238 4.15 -16.55 3.50
C ARG A 238 3.65 -15.43 4.40
N ALA A 239 2.47 -15.63 4.97
CA ALA A 239 1.96 -14.73 6.01
C ALA A 239 2.83 -14.85 7.27
N PRO A 240 3.37 -13.75 7.82
CA PRO A 240 4.11 -13.79 9.09
C PRO A 240 3.20 -14.15 10.27
N GLU A 241 3.72 -14.87 11.27
CA GLU A 241 2.98 -15.15 12.51
C GLU A 241 2.79 -13.85 13.31
N ALA A 242 1.60 -13.62 13.87
CA ALA A 242 1.30 -12.39 14.61
C ALA A 242 2.15 -12.24 15.88
N ASN A 243 2.53 -13.36 16.50
CA ASN A 243 3.43 -13.42 17.65
C ASN A 243 4.91 -13.62 17.26
N GLY A 244 5.24 -13.50 15.98
CA GLY A 244 6.60 -13.68 15.48
C GLY A 244 7.56 -12.61 16.00
N ASN A 245 8.83 -12.98 16.18
CA ASN A 245 9.89 -12.02 16.45
C ASN A 245 10.57 -11.63 15.12
N PHE A 246 10.62 -10.34 14.83
CA PHE A 246 11.12 -9.79 13.57
C PHE A 246 12.19 -8.75 13.84
N ASP A 247 13.22 -8.67 12.98
CA ASP A 247 14.25 -7.65 13.11
C ASP A 247 13.71 -6.28 12.69
N GLU A 248 12.88 -6.25 11.64
CA GLU A 248 12.22 -5.03 11.15
C GLU A 248 10.85 -5.37 10.58
N ALA A 249 9.93 -4.41 10.56
CA ALA A 249 8.62 -4.56 9.92
C ALA A 249 8.19 -3.23 9.29
N PHE A 250 7.37 -3.31 8.23
CA PHE A 250 6.85 -2.11 7.57
C PHE A 250 5.56 -2.35 6.79
N LEU A 251 4.87 -1.26 6.49
CA LEU A 251 3.69 -1.19 5.64
C LEU A 251 4.01 -0.58 4.29
N THR A 252 3.24 -0.93 3.27
CA THR A 252 3.30 -0.24 1.97
C THR A 252 1.94 0.17 1.44
N SER A 253 1.81 1.39 0.90
CA SER A 253 0.64 1.83 0.14
C SER A 253 0.96 2.95 -0.86
N SER A 254 0.12 3.14 -1.88
CA SER A 254 0.37 4.11 -2.96
C SER A 254 0.57 5.55 -2.47
N SER A 255 -0.13 5.95 -1.40
CA SER A 255 -0.06 7.33 -0.88
C SER A 255 0.94 7.52 0.26
N ARG A 256 1.39 6.44 0.92
CA ARG A 256 2.25 6.52 2.12
C ARG A 256 3.65 5.93 1.90
N GLY A 257 3.92 5.37 0.72
CA GLY A 257 5.20 4.73 0.42
C GLY A 257 5.46 3.55 1.34
N VAL A 258 6.67 3.50 1.92
CA VAL A 258 7.13 2.51 2.90
C VAL A 258 7.06 3.16 4.29
N VAL A 259 6.25 2.61 5.19
CA VAL A 259 6.05 3.14 6.56
C VAL A 259 6.59 2.13 7.57
N PRO A 260 7.61 2.48 8.37
CA PRO A 260 8.22 1.55 9.32
C PRO A 260 7.32 1.27 10.53
N ILE A 261 7.26 0.02 10.96
CA ILE A 261 6.55 -0.43 12.17
C ILE A 261 7.57 -0.74 13.26
N VAL A 262 7.35 -0.18 14.45
CA VAL A 262 8.23 -0.37 15.62
C VAL A 262 7.56 -1.14 16.76
N SER A 263 6.24 -1.33 16.71
CA SER A 263 5.53 -2.23 17.62
C SER A 263 4.25 -2.80 17.00
N ILE A 264 3.96 -4.05 17.31
CA ILE A 264 2.72 -4.77 16.98
C ILE A 264 2.10 -5.25 18.29
N ASP A 265 0.85 -4.88 18.57
CA ASP A 265 0.13 -5.28 19.80
C ASP A 265 0.91 -4.98 21.10
N GLY A 266 1.59 -3.83 21.12
CA GLY A 266 2.44 -3.41 22.25
C GLY A 266 3.78 -4.16 22.36
N SER A 267 3.98 -5.23 21.58
CA SER A 267 5.26 -5.94 21.50
C SER A 267 6.22 -5.21 20.56
N PRO A 268 7.49 -5.01 20.94
CA PRO A 268 8.44 -4.30 20.09
C PRO A 268 8.88 -5.14 18.88
N VAL A 269 9.12 -4.45 17.76
CA VAL A 269 9.79 -5.01 16.58
C VAL A 269 11.26 -4.62 16.62
N GLY A 270 12.16 -5.58 16.35
CA GLY A 270 13.60 -5.37 16.42
C GLY A 270 14.11 -5.06 17.83
N GLU A 271 15.11 -4.19 17.92
CA GLU A 271 15.64 -3.72 19.20
C GLU A 271 14.80 -2.62 19.87
N GLY A 272 13.71 -2.18 19.22
CA GLY A 272 12.86 -1.08 19.66
C GLY A 272 12.40 -1.23 21.11
N ARG A 273 12.65 -0.20 21.93
CA ARG A 273 12.35 -0.07 23.38
C ARG A 273 13.01 -1.06 24.36
N ARG A 274 13.95 -1.94 23.95
CA ARG A 274 14.64 -2.83 24.91
C ARG A 274 15.83 -2.18 25.65
N ARG A 275 16.19 -0.93 25.36
CA ARG A 275 17.29 -0.21 26.03
C ARG A 275 16.85 1.20 26.41
N ALA A 276 17.27 1.68 27.58
CA ALA A 276 16.92 2.98 28.18
C ALA A 276 17.56 4.20 27.47
N GLU A 277 18.07 4.03 26.25
CA GLU A 277 18.81 5.01 25.46
C GLU A 277 18.09 5.19 24.11
N PRO A 278 18.21 6.36 23.44
CA PRO A 278 17.59 6.60 22.14
C PRO A 278 18.27 5.74 21.06
N VAL A 279 17.83 4.50 20.91
CA VAL A 279 18.14 3.67 19.73
C VAL A 279 17.20 4.11 18.61
N GLU A 280 17.73 4.30 17.40
CA GLU A 280 16.90 4.52 16.22
C GLU A 280 15.91 3.36 16.07
N ALA A 281 14.61 3.62 16.26
CA ALA A 281 13.60 2.57 16.29
C ALA A 281 13.38 1.92 14.93
N VAL A 282 13.73 2.61 13.85
CA VAL A 282 13.58 2.14 12.46
C VAL A 282 14.88 1.52 11.97
N GLY A 283 14.81 0.25 11.54
CA GLY A 283 15.97 -0.51 11.07
C GLY A 283 16.50 -0.11 9.68
N ASP A 284 17.75 -0.48 9.43
CA ASP A 284 18.52 -0.08 8.24
C ASP A 284 17.94 -0.58 6.92
N TRP A 285 17.39 -1.80 6.88
CA TRP A 285 16.82 -2.31 5.63
C TRP A 285 15.56 -1.57 5.25
N THR A 286 14.74 -1.23 6.24
CA THR A 286 13.53 -0.43 6.03
C THR A 286 13.91 0.96 5.53
N LYS A 287 14.90 1.62 6.14
CA LYS A 287 15.46 2.90 5.64
C LYS A 287 15.97 2.80 4.20
N ARG A 288 16.72 1.74 3.88
CA ARG A 288 17.25 1.47 2.54
C ARG A 288 16.12 1.30 1.52
N LEU A 289 15.07 0.54 1.86
CA LEU A 289 13.90 0.35 1.00
C LEU A 289 13.07 1.63 0.85
N MET A 290 12.97 2.47 1.88
CA MET A 290 12.33 3.78 1.79
C MET A 290 13.06 4.69 0.79
N LYS A 291 14.40 4.76 0.86
CA LYS A 291 15.23 5.52 -0.08
C LYS A 291 15.08 4.98 -1.51
N ALA A 292 15.24 3.67 -1.70
CA ALA A 292 15.12 3.02 -3.00
C ALA A 292 13.72 3.20 -3.62
N TYR A 293 12.66 3.17 -2.79
CA TYR A 293 11.30 3.38 -3.27
C TYR A 293 11.06 4.83 -3.72
N ARG A 294 11.59 5.82 -3.00
CA ARG A 294 11.51 7.24 -3.37
C ARG A 294 12.15 7.51 -4.73
N GLU A 295 13.38 7.04 -4.92
CA GLU A 295 14.11 7.12 -6.19
C GLU A 295 13.39 6.36 -7.32
N TYR A 296 12.76 5.23 -6.99
CA TYR A 296 11.95 4.49 -7.95
C TYR A 296 10.72 5.29 -8.40
N VAL A 297 10.01 5.93 -7.48
CA VAL A 297 8.84 6.77 -7.77
C VAL A 297 9.24 7.91 -8.71
N GLU A 298 10.30 8.65 -8.38
CA GLU A 298 10.80 9.77 -9.19
C GLU A 298 11.14 9.36 -10.62
N ARG A 299 11.75 8.18 -10.79
CA ARG A 299 12.18 7.67 -12.10
C ARG A 299 11.07 7.00 -12.92
N LYS A 300 10.07 6.40 -12.27
CA LYS A 300 9.06 5.54 -12.91
C LYS A 300 7.65 6.11 -12.95
N ALA A 301 7.42 7.25 -12.32
CA ALA A 301 6.15 7.96 -12.49
C ALA A 301 5.95 8.33 -13.98
N GLU A 302 4.76 8.02 -14.49
CA GLU A 302 4.36 8.28 -15.87
C GLU A 302 3.44 9.49 -15.93
N GLU A 303 3.45 10.21 -17.05
CA GLU A 303 2.48 11.27 -17.30
C GLU A 303 1.07 10.68 -17.35
N ILE A 304 0.11 11.35 -16.73
CA ILE A 304 -1.30 10.90 -16.72
C ILE A 304 -1.85 10.81 -18.16
N GLY A 305 -1.35 11.66 -19.07
CA GLY A 305 -1.84 11.77 -20.45
C GLY A 305 -1.11 10.92 -21.51
N ASN A 306 0.03 10.29 -21.21
CA ASN A 306 0.90 9.62 -22.21
C ASN A 306 0.64 8.15 -22.39
#